data_AF-A0A2T4VTZ3-F1
#
_entry.id   AF-A0A2T4VTZ3-F1
#
_cell.length_a   1.000
_cell.length_b   1.000
_cell.length_c   1.000
_cell.angle_alpha   90.00
_cell.angle_beta   90.00
_cell.angle_gamma   90.00
#
_symmetry.space_group_name_H-M   'P 1'
#
loop_
_entity.id
_entity.type
_entity.pdbx_description
1 polymer ?
#
loop_
_entity_poly.entity_id
_entity_poly.type
_entity_poly.pdbx_seq_one_letter_code
_entity_poly.pdbx_strand_id
1 'polypeptide(L)'
;MRRFPLRTLLLMTLALVAFVRLYFITHRAGRQAERPTSARTEPVVIETTPRSMDAGSPASAQACRTLDRTLEGAIRAPSDASASSKARQQLDACPEPPARACELGAALDARSPLDTGTTPLRELLDALCQRCPAGTNPCAGYVTRAVMGLGVGRPAEFANVRWHLEHAGPGTPAACAEVVHSLLAPAALATAPLAAPQKELLAQLAPACARAGQLPANILHAVVVQGDVPALAQLVQEKPAGENAVLKPSRTVGPQDAEKAFDGQESTGVELTLATPPTERWEKDGALSAVFEPPVHQLTALRVRAKGPGTLRAAVRTSEGLGMNDPDSQTSFVLPVACRFRGTGQWETCTLPASLLDVEALSVFPDKGKLTLSEVAARGAR
;
A
#
# COMPACT_ATOMS: atom_id res chain seq x y z
N MET A 1 49.76 -12.32 35.65
CA MET A 1 48.87 -12.84 34.58
C MET A 1 47.59 -12.00 34.56
N ARG A 2 47.50 -11.00 33.66
CA ARG A 2 46.30 -10.16 33.53
C ARG A 2 45.26 -10.91 32.70
N ARG A 3 44.09 -11.19 33.29
CA ARG A 3 42.96 -11.84 32.63
C ARG A 3 42.42 -10.90 31.55
N PHE A 4 42.54 -11.28 30.28
CA PHE A 4 41.94 -10.56 29.16
C PHE A 4 40.41 -10.52 29.32
N PRO A 5 39.74 -9.36 29.14
CA PRO A 5 38.31 -9.23 29.33
C PRO A 5 37.57 -9.75 28.08
N LEU A 6 37.64 -11.07 27.87
CA LEU A 6 37.03 -11.76 26.73
C LEU A 6 35.53 -11.45 26.60
N ARG A 7 34.87 -11.27 27.74
CA ARG A 7 33.43 -10.95 27.85
C ARG A 7 33.09 -9.58 27.26
N THR A 8 33.94 -8.58 27.49
CA THR A 8 33.73 -7.21 26.97
C THR A 8 33.97 -7.16 25.46
N LEU A 9 34.96 -7.92 24.98
CA LEU A 9 35.25 -8.08 23.56
C LEU A 9 34.09 -8.75 22.82
N LEU A 10 33.50 -9.80 23.41
CA LEU A 10 32.36 -10.53 22.85
C LEU A 10 31.09 -9.65 22.76
N LEU A 11 30.84 -8.84 23.79
CA LEU A 11 29.73 -7.89 23.81
C LEU A 11 29.90 -6.75 22.78
N MET A 12 31.13 -6.23 22.63
CA MET A 12 31.44 -5.24 21.60
C MET A 12 31.25 -5.81 20.19
N THR A 13 31.66 -7.06 19.92
CA THR A 13 31.42 -7.71 18.63
C THR A 13 29.94 -7.94 18.35
N LEU A 14 29.14 -8.33 19.35
CA LEU A 14 27.68 -8.49 19.19
C LEU A 14 27.00 -7.16 18.88
N ALA A 15 27.40 -6.08 19.57
CA ALA A 15 26.90 -4.74 19.28
C ALA A 15 27.27 -4.29 17.87
N LEU A 16 28.48 -4.60 17.40
CA LEU A 16 28.94 -4.28 16.05
C LEU A 16 28.15 -5.05 14.98
N VAL A 17 27.86 -6.34 15.20
CA VAL A 17 27.04 -7.15 14.29
C VAL A 17 25.61 -6.63 14.22
N ALA A 18 25.02 -6.24 15.35
CA ALA A 18 23.69 -5.61 15.39
C ALA A 18 23.67 -4.28 14.63
N PHE A 19 24.70 -3.44 14.81
CA PHE A 19 24.83 -2.16 14.11
C PHE A 19 25.01 -2.36 12.60
N VAL A 20 25.83 -3.31 12.17
CA VAL A 20 26.03 -3.64 10.74
C VAL A 20 24.73 -4.16 10.12
N ARG A 21 23.97 -5.00 10.83
CA ARG A 21 22.64 -5.44 10.37
C ARG A 21 21.67 -4.27 10.22
N LEU A 22 21.60 -3.38 11.21
CA LEU A 22 20.73 -2.20 11.16
C LEU A 22 21.14 -1.24 10.03
N TYR A 23 22.45 -1.06 9.81
CA TYR A 23 23.00 -0.27 8.71
C TYR A 23 22.62 -0.85 7.35
N PHE A 24 22.75 -2.17 7.17
CA PHE A 24 22.37 -2.85 5.93
C PHE A 24 20.87 -2.79 5.65
N ILE A 25 20.01 -2.83 6.68
CA ILE A 25 18.56 -2.72 6.52
C ILE A 25 18.16 -1.29 6.14
N THR A 26 18.82 -0.29 6.72
CA THR A 26 18.45 1.13 6.52
C THR A 26 19.07 1.76 5.27
N HIS A 27 20.18 1.22 4.74
CA HIS A 27 20.93 1.84 3.64
C HIS A 27 20.94 1.04 2.32
N ARG A 28 20.15 -0.04 2.19
CA ARG A 28 20.11 -0.85 0.95
C ARG A 28 19.31 -0.24 -0.20
N ALA A 29 18.56 0.84 0.00
CA ALA A 29 17.76 1.48 -1.06
C ALA A 29 18.55 2.38 -2.04
N GLY A 30 19.87 2.20 -2.18
CA GLY A 30 20.72 3.13 -2.94
C GLY A 30 21.73 2.54 -3.92
N ARG A 31 21.77 1.22 -4.16
CA ARG A 31 22.77 0.63 -5.08
C ARG A 31 22.26 -0.54 -5.90
N GLN A 32 21.35 -0.29 -6.84
CA GLN A 32 21.30 -1.01 -8.11
C GLN A 32 20.69 -0.08 -9.17
N ALA A 33 21.52 0.81 -9.73
CA ALA A 33 21.29 1.32 -11.08
C ALA A 33 22.18 0.48 -12.00
N GLU A 34 21.54 -0.35 -12.81
CA GLU A 34 22.17 -1.16 -13.85
C GLU A 34 23.01 -0.29 -14.79
N ARG A 35 24.20 -0.78 -15.09
CA ARG A 35 25.10 -0.26 -16.12
C ARG A 35 24.77 -0.96 -17.43
N PRO A 36 24.37 -0.27 -18.50
CA PRO A 36 24.48 -0.83 -19.84
C PRO A 36 25.89 -0.52 -20.39
N THR A 37 26.59 -1.58 -20.79
CA THR A 37 27.87 -1.54 -21.48
C THR A 37 27.73 -1.08 -22.94
N SER A 38 28.44 0.00 -23.26
CA SER A 38 29.23 0.28 -24.48
C SER A 38 28.63 0.00 -25.87
N ALA A 39 28.38 1.08 -26.61
CA ALA A 39 28.72 1.15 -28.03
C ALA A 39 29.26 2.54 -28.39
N ARG A 40 30.38 2.52 -29.12
CA ARG A 40 31.29 3.60 -29.48
C ARG A 40 30.75 4.35 -30.69
N THR A 41 30.57 5.68 -30.60
CA THR A 41 30.52 6.58 -31.75
C THR A 41 31.05 7.96 -31.34
N GLU A 42 31.72 8.61 -32.30
CA GLU A 42 32.66 9.72 -32.21
C GLU A 42 32.16 11.04 -31.57
N PRO A 43 33.08 11.93 -31.13
CA PRO A 43 32.71 13.13 -30.40
C PRO A 43 32.19 14.22 -31.35
N VAL A 44 30.89 14.49 -31.29
CA VAL A 44 30.32 15.75 -31.77
C VAL A 44 30.55 16.80 -30.67
N VAL A 45 31.37 17.80 -30.98
CA VAL A 45 31.54 19.01 -30.18
C VAL A 45 30.19 19.76 -30.21
N ILE A 46 29.37 19.57 -29.18
CA ILE A 46 28.26 20.46 -28.87
C ILE A 46 28.70 21.25 -27.65
N GLU A 47 28.93 22.53 -27.90
CA GLU A 47 29.22 23.60 -26.96
C GLU A 47 28.19 23.56 -25.82
N THR A 48 28.56 22.94 -24.70
CA THR A 48 27.80 23.00 -23.45
C THR A 48 28.02 24.38 -22.84
N THR A 49 27.20 25.34 -23.24
CA THR A 49 26.85 26.44 -22.35
C THR A 49 26.37 25.84 -21.02
N PRO A 50 26.98 26.19 -19.87
CA PRO A 50 26.49 25.75 -18.58
C PRO A 50 25.06 26.27 -18.45
N ARG A 51 24.08 25.38 -18.27
CA ARG A 51 22.80 25.76 -17.70
C ARG A 51 23.11 26.31 -16.32
N SER A 52 23.16 27.63 -16.22
CA SER A 52 23.11 28.36 -14.97
C SER A 52 21.94 27.80 -14.18
N MET A 53 22.25 27.14 -13.06
CA MET A 53 21.33 27.06 -11.94
C MET A 53 20.92 28.50 -11.67
N ASP A 54 19.64 28.83 -11.84
CA ASP A 54 19.11 30.10 -11.37
C ASP A 54 19.43 30.20 -9.88
N ALA A 55 20.46 30.99 -9.57
CA ALA A 55 20.76 31.38 -8.22
C ALA A 55 19.53 32.17 -7.76
N GLY A 56 18.70 31.55 -6.92
CA GLY A 56 17.54 32.19 -6.33
C GLY A 56 17.91 33.58 -5.79
N SER A 57 17.02 34.56 -6.00
CA SER A 57 17.23 35.93 -5.57
C SER A 57 17.83 35.99 -4.15
N PRO A 58 18.80 36.88 -3.86
CA PRO A 58 19.38 37.01 -2.51
C PRO A 58 18.33 37.13 -1.41
N ALA A 59 17.17 37.73 -1.73
CA ALA A 59 16.02 37.84 -0.86
C ALA A 59 15.38 36.48 -0.51
N SER A 60 15.21 35.56 -1.47
CA SER A 60 14.64 34.23 -1.20
C SER A 60 15.61 33.37 -0.38
N ALA A 61 16.91 33.43 -0.69
CA ALA A 61 17.94 32.74 0.06
C ALA A 61 18.05 33.25 1.51
N GLN A 62 17.78 34.53 1.75
CA GLN A 62 17.71 35.08 3.10
C GLN A 62 16.41 34.68 3.81
N ALA A 63 15.29 34.67 3.10
CA ALA A 63 14.01 34.24 3.66
C ALA A 63 14.07 32.80 4.18
N CYS A 64 14.56 31.86 3.36
CA CYS A 64 14.71 30.46 3.76
C CYS A 64 15.66 30.29 4.97
N ARG A 65 16.72 31.09 5.08
CA ARG A 65 17.67 31.04 6.22
C ARG A 65 17.10 31.56 7.54
N THR A 66 15.98 32.28 7.51
CA THR A 66 15.36 32.84 8.72
C THR A 66 13.98 32.26 9.02
N LEU A 67 13.47 31.41 8.12
CA LEU A 67 12.12 30.85 8.19
C LEU A 67 11.90 30.05 9.48
N ASP A 68 12.83 29.19 9.87
CA ASP A 68 12.77 28.39 11.10
C ASP A 68 12.53 29.26 12.34
N ARG A 69 13.32 30.33 12.50
CA ARG A 69 13.20 31.28 13.61
C ARG A 69 11.89 32.04 13.59
N THR A 70 11.39 32.40 12.40
CA THR A 70 10.10 33.13 12.30
C THR A 70 8.91 32.23 12.61
N LEU A 71 8.96 30.96 12.21
CA LEU A 71 7.96 29.95 12.58
C LEU A 71 8.00 29.67 14.09
N GLU A 72 9.19 29.48 14.67
CA GLU A 72 9.35 29.35 16.13
C GLU A 72 8.76 30.55 16.89
N GLY A 73 8.94 31.78 16.36
CA GLY A 73 8.33 33.00 16.90
C GLY A 73 6.81 32.95 16.90
N ALA A 74 6.20 32.59 15.76
CA ALA A 74 4.75 32.45 15.65
C ALA A 74 4.19 31.36 16.57
N ILE A 75 4.89 30.23 16.70
CA ILE A 75 4.51 29.12 17.61
C ILE A 75 4.54 29.57 19.08
N ARG A 76 5.51 30.39 19.48
CA ARG A 76 5.64 30.90 20.86
C ARG A 76 4.61 31.96 21.20
N ALA A 77 4.19 32.77 20.22
CA ALA A 77 3.22 33.84 20.39
C ALA A 77 2.01 33.65 19.43
N PRO A 78 1.15 32.63 19.66
CA PRO A 78 0.08 32.25 18.74
C PRO A 78 -1.00 33.33 18.57
N SER A 79 -1.16 34.24 19.53
CA SER A 79 -2.08 35.37 19.49
C SER A 79 -1.49 36.63 18.87
N ASP A 80 -0.19 36.65 18.56
CA ASP A 80 0.47 37.79 17.91
C ASP A 80 0.32 37.69 16.38
N ALA A 81 -0.62 38.48 15.85
CA ALA A 81 -0.87 38.57 14.42
C ALA A 81 0.36 39.02 13.62
N SER A 82 1.24 39.85 14.21
CA SER A 82 2.45 40.32 13.55
C SER A 82 3.49 39.20 13.40
N ALA A 83 3.61 38.33 14.40
CA ALA A 83 4.49 37.16 14.34
C ALA A 83 4.04 36.18 13.26
N SER A 84 2.75 35.88 13.19
CA SER A 84 2.17 34.99 12.19
C SER A 84 2.28 35.56 10.77
N SER A 85 1.97 36.85 10.60
CA SER A 85 2.10 37.56 9.31
C SER A 85 3.55 37.57 8.81
N LYS A 86 4.51 37.83 9.70
CA LYS A 86 5.94 37.79 9.35
C LYS A 86 6.38 36.38 8.92
N ALA A 87 5.99 35.35 9.66
CA ALA A 87 6.30 33.97 9.30
C ALA A 87 5.70 33.62 7.92
N ARG A 88 4.48 34.10 7.64
CA ARG A 88 3.81 33.88 6.36
C ARG A 88 4.57 34.51 5.20
N GLN A 89 4.99 35.77 5.37
CA GLN A 89 5.79 36.47 4.37
C GLN A 89 7.12 35.74 4.07
N GLN A 90 7.81 35.24 5.10
CA GLN A 90 9.06 34.51 4.91
C GLN A 90 8.83 33.16 4.24
N LEU A 91 7.76 32.45 4.60
CA LEU A 91 7.38 31.20 3.96
C LEU A 91 7.03 31.43 2.49
N ASP A 92 6.29 32.49 2.17
CA ASP A 92 5.93 32.81 0.80
C ASP A 92 7.14 33.16 -0.08
N ALA A 93 8.11 33.88 0.50
CA ALA A 93 9.37 34.23 -0.14
C ALA A 93 10.39 33.07 -0.21
N CYS A 94 10.11 31.93 0.43
CA CYS A 94 10.96 30.75 0.43
C CYS A 94 10.34 29.63 -0.42
N PRO A 95 10.85 29.38 -1.65
CA PRO A 95 10.34 28.31 -2.52
C PRO A 95 10.57 26.91 -1.95
N GLU A 96 11.72 26.71 -1.31
CA GLU A 96 12.13 25.43 -0.72
C GLU A 96 12.43 25.60 0.77
N PRO A 97 11.44 25.35 1.65
CA PRO A 97 11.65 25.42 3.09
C PRO A 97 12.75 24.44 3.55
N PRO A 98 13.67 24.86 4.44
CA PRO A 98 14.67 23.95 5.00
C PRO A 98 14.01 22.87 5.87
N ALA A 99 14.63 21.70 5.97
CA ALA A 99 14.10 20.55 6.73
C ALA A 99 13.69 20.92 8.16
N ARG A 100 14.52 21.70 8.87
CA ARG A 100 14.21 22.19 10.23
C ARG A 100 12.93 23.03 10.30
N ALA A 101 12.63 23.83 9.28
CA ALA A 101 11.37 24.57 9.22
C ALA A 101 10.18 23.60 9.05
N CYS A 102 10.32 22.58 8.22
CA CYS A 102 9.29 21.54 8.03
C CYS A 102 9.03 20.73 9.31
N GLU A 103 10.07 20.44 10.11
CA GLU A 103 9.95 19.75 11.40
C GLU A 103 9.09 20.52 12.42
N LEU A 104 9.01 21.84 12.32
CA LEU A 104 8.15 22.67 13.17
C LEU A 104 6.65 22.49 12.89
N GLY A 105 6.27 21.79 11.82
CA GLY A 105 4.87 21.55 11.48
C GLY A 105 4.08 20.84 12.59
N ALA A 106 4.68 19.92 13.32
CA ALA A 106 4.02 19.27 14.46
C ALA A 106 3.72 20.26 15.62
N ALA A 107 4.61 21.23 15.82
CA ALA A 107 4.40 22.27 16.82
C ALA A 107 3.36 23.31 16.37
N LEU A 108 3.28 23.60 15.07
CA LEU A 108 2.20 24.41 14.50
C LEU A 108 0.84 23.73 14.66
N ASP A 109 0.73 22.44 14.33
CA ASP A 109 -0.52 21.67 14.45
C ASP A 109 -1.01 21.63 15.91
N ALA A 110 -0.10 21.34 16.86
CA ALA A 110 -0.42 21.32 18.29
C ALA A 110 -0.91 22.67 18.85
N ARG A 111 -0.57 23.78 18.18
CA ARG A 111 -0.99 25.14 18.57
C ARG A 111 -2.15 25.69 17.76
N SER A 112 -2.64 24.95 16.76
CA SER A 112 -3.72 25.40 15.88
C SER A 112 -4.78 24.35 15.60
N PRO A 113 -5.36 23.65 16.60
CA PRO A 113 -6.25 22.49 16.39
C PRO A 113 -7.40 22.75 15.41
N LEU A 114 -7.81 21.72 14.65
CA LEU A 114 -8.76 21.86 13.53
C LEU A 114 -10.15 22.34 13.96
N ASP A 115 -10.58 21.97 15.17
CA ASP A 115 -11.86 22.38 15.78
C ASP A 115 -11.96 23.89 16.03
N THR A 116 -10.82 24.60 16.11
CA THR A 116 -10.76 26.06 16.21
C THR A 116 -10.96 26.78 14.88
N GLY A 117 -11.12 26.04 13.77
CA GLY A 117 -11.30 26.58 12.43
C GLY A 117 -10.02 27.18 11.83
N THR A 118 -10.19 28.03 10.82
CA THR A 118 -9.05 28.66 10.11
C THR A 118 -8.43 29.76 10.99
N THR A 119 -7.26 29.47 11.54
CA THR A 119 -6.42 30.42 12.30
C THR A 119 -5.16 30.77 11.50
N PRO A 120 -4.49 31.90 11.75
CA PRO A 120 -3.24 32.25 11.07
C PRO A 120 -2.16 31.16 11.17
N LEU A 121 -2.10 30.43 12.29
CA LEU A 121 -1.19 29.30 12.46
C LEU A 121 -1.59 28.08 11.63
N ARG A 122 -2.89 27.82 11.46
CA ARG A 122 -3.40 26.74 10.60
C ARG A 122 -3.12 27.03 9.11
N GLU A 123 -3.26 28.29 8.69
CA GLU A 123 -2.87 28.74 7.34
C GLU A 123 -1.35 28.63 7.09
N LEU A 124 -0.54 28.89 8.12
CA LEU A 124 0.90 28.67 8.07
C LEU A 124 1.25 27.19 7.93
N LEU A 125 0.59 26.32 8.70
CA LEU A 125 0.76 24.88 8.60
C LEU A 125 0.41 24.36 7.20
N ASP A 126 -0.75 24.76 6.66
CA ASP A 126 -1.17 24.39 5.31
C ASP A 126 -0.12 24.79 4.27
N ALA A 127 0.29 26.06 4.27
CA ALA A 127 1.30 26.54 3.34
C ALA A 127 2.66 25.85 3.50
N LEU A 128 3.02 25.47 4.72
CA LEU A 128 4.23 24.70 4.98
C LEU A 128 4.10 23.29 4.39
N CYS A 129 2.94 22.64 4.53
CA CYS A 129 2.68 21.34 3.91
C CYS A 129 2.68 21.39 2.38
N GLN A 130 2.19 22.46 1.76
CA GLN A 130 2.21 22.59 0.29
C GLN A 130 3.62 22.79 -0.28
N ARG A 131 4.59 23.23 0.53
CA ARG A 131 5.96 23.55 0.08
C ARG A 131 7.03 22.57 0.54
N CYS A 132 6.83 21.93 1.69
CA CYS A 132 7.82 20.99 2.22
C CYS A 132 7.93 19.74 1.34
N PRO A 133 9.17 19.28 1.03
CA PRO A 133 9.38 18.11 0.20
C PRO A 133 8.85 16.85 0.88
N ALA A 134 8.53 15.83 0.08
CA ALA A 134 7.82 14.63 0.54
C ALA A 134 8.42 13.96 1.80
N GLY A 135 9.76 13.84 1.88
CA GLY A 135 10.44 13.17 3.00
C GLY A 135 10.39 13.90 4.34
N THR A 136 10.13 15.21 4.35
CA THR A 136 10.02 16.01 5.58
C THR A 136 8.66 16.69 5.70
N ASN A 137 7.70 16.32 4.86
CA ASN A 137 6.40 16.95 4.80
C ASN A 137 5.61 16.73 6.11
N PRO A 138 5.25 17.78 6.86
CA PRO A 138 4.65 17.61 8.18
C PRO A 138 3.25 16.99 8.10
N CYS A 139 2.47 17.30 7.06
CA CYS A 139 1.15 16.73 6.85
C CYS A 139 1.21 15.24 6.48
N ALA A 140 2.09 14.85 5.56
CA ALA A 140 2.30 13.44 5.25
C ALA A 140 2.80 12.66 6.47
N GLY A 141 3.72 13.24 7.25
CA GLY A 141 4.20 12.66 8.50
C GLY A 141 3.10 12.49 9.54
N TYR A 142 2.14 13.42 9.63
CA TYR A 142 0.97 13.28 10.50
C TYR A 142 0.11 12.09 10.08
N VAL A 143 -0.27 12.01 8.80
CA VAL A 143 -1.08 10.90 8.26
C VAL A 143 -0.40 9.56 8.54
N THR A 144 0.89 9.46 8.25
CA THR A 144 1.66 8.23 8.45
C THR A 144 1.63 7.78 9.91
N ARG A 145 1.89 8.70 10.85
CA ARG A 145 1.84 8.38 12.29
C ARG A 145 0.44 7.99 12.76
N ALA A 146 -0.60 8.63 12.24
CA ALA A 146 -1.98 8.32 12.61
C ALA A 146 -2.40 6.93 12.10
N VAL A 147 -2.09 6.61 10.83
CA VAL A 147 -2.39 5.31 10.22
C VAL A 147 -1.65 4.18 10.95
N MET A 148 -0.33 4.32 11.16
CA MET A 148 0.45 3.33 11.91
C MET A 148 0.00 3.23 13.38
N GLY A 149 -0.33 4.36 14.01
CA GLY A 149 -0.81 4.42 15.38
C GLY A 149 -2.11 3.64 15.57
N LEU A 150 -3.01 3.70 14.59
CA LEU A 150 -4.28 2.98 14.62
C LEU A 150 -4.09 1.46 14.60
N GLY A 151 -3.07 0.97 13.88
CA GLY A 151 -2.71 -0.45 13.86
C GLY A 151 -2.31 -1.03 15.22
N VAL A 152 -1.81 -0.19 16.13
CA VAL A 152 -1.47 -0.56 17.52
C VAL A 152 -2.49 -0.06 18.54
N GLY A 153 -3.71 0.29 18.09
CA GLY A 153 -4.83 0.66 18.95
C GLY A 153 -4.81 2.09 19.48
N ARG A 154 -3.99 2.99 18.93
CA ARG A 154 -4.04 4.42 19.29
C ARG A 154 -5.20 5.08 18.54
N PRO A 155 -6.02 5.89 19.23
CA PRO A 155 -7.10 6.62 18.57
C PRO A 155 -6.53 7.63 17.57
N ALA A 156 -7.25 7.84 16.48
CA ALA A 156 -6.94 8.86 15.48
C ALA A 156 -8.14 9.79 15.30
N GLU A 157 -7.87 11.09 15.19
CA GLU A 157 -8.89 12.10 14.89
C GLU A 157 -9.14 12.12 13.38
N PHE A 158 -10.11 11.34 12.90
CA PHE A 158 -10.27 11.08 11.44
C PHE A 158 -10.43 12.36 10.61
N ALA A 159 -11.15 13.36 11.10
CA ALA A 159 -11.27 14.66 10.44
C ALA A 159 -9.91 15.36 10.27
N ASN A 160 -9.05 15.26 11.28
CA ASN A 160 -7.71 15.85 11.29
C ASN A 160 -6.77 15.09 10.35
N VAL A 161 -6.82 13.75 10.36
CA VAL A 161 -6.04 12.91 9.42
C VAL A 161 -6.44 13.20 7.97
N ARG A 162 -7.75 13.30 7.68
CA ARG A 162 -8.26 13.64 6.35
C ARG A 162 -7.79 15.01 5.90
N TRP A 163 -7.90 16.03 6.76
CA TRP A 163 -7.42 17.38 6.44
C TRP A 163 -5.93 17.36 6.08
N HIS A 164 -5.08 16.72 6.88
CA HIS A 164 -3.66 16.63 6.59
C HIS A 164 -3.36 15.92 5.26
N LEU A 165 -4.09 14.84 4.92
CA LEU A 165 -3.92 14.16 3.64
C LEU A 165 -4.27 15.07 2.44
N GLU A 166 -5.38 15.80 2.55
CA GLU A 166 -5.86 16.73 1.51
C GLU A 166 -4.91 17.92 1.30
N HIS A 167 -4.13 18.29 2.32
CA HIS A 167 -3.21 19.43 2.30
C HIS A 167 -1.73 19.02 2.25
N ALA A 168 -1.43 17.73 2.04
CA ALA A 168 -0.06 17.22 2.06
C ALA A 168 0.78 17.68 0.85
N GLY A 169 0.17 18.16 -0.23
CA GLY A 169 0.87 18.67 -1.41
C GLY A 169 1.92 17.67 -1.94
N PRO A 170 3.21 18.03 -2.03
CA PRO A 170 4.27 17.11 -2.46
C PRO A 170 4.40 15.83 -1.62
N GLY A 171 3.89 15.83 -0.38
CA GLY A 171 3.86 14.67 0.51
C GLY A 171 2.72 13.68 0.26
N THR A 172 1.73 14.00 -0.57
CA THR A 172 0.57 13.13 -0.83
C THR A 172 0.93 11.71 -1.27
N PRO A 173 1.89 11.48 -2.20
CA PRO A 173 2.27 10.12 -2.60
C PRO A 173 2.75 9.26 -1.44
N ALA A 174 3.60 9.80 -0.56
CA ALA A 174 4.11 9.06 0.60
C ALA A 174 3.00 8.76 1.63
N ALA A 175 2.13 9.73 1.89
CA ALA A 175 0.99 9.54 2.78
C ALA A 175 0.02 8.47 2.25
N CYS A 176 -0.27 8.49 0.95
CA CYS A 176 -1.13 7.50 0.31
C CYS A 176 -0.48 6.11 0.23
N ALA A 177 0.83 6.03 0.02
CA ALA A 177 1.55 4.76 0.08
C ALA A 177 1.39 4.09 1.46
N GLU A 178 1.44 4.85 2.55
CA GLU A 178 1.17 4.33 3.89
C GLU A 178 -0.29 3.89 4.07
N VAL A 179 -1.26 4.64 3.54
CA VAL A 179 -2.67 4.22 3.52
C VAL A 179 -2.86 2.90 2.75
N VAL A 180 -2.18 2.75 1.62
CA VAL A 180 -2.23 1.52 0.81
C VAL A 180 -1.63 0.35 1.58
N HIS A 181 -0.42 0.53 2.12
CA HIS A 181 0.31 -0.51 2.82
C HIS A 181 -0.38 -0.96 4.11
N SER A 182 -0.81 -0.01 4.95
CA SER A 182 -1.29 -0.31 6.31
C SER A 182 -2.80 -0.47 6.43
N LEU A 183 -3.58 -0.05 5.41
CA LEU A 183 -5.04 -0.18 5.41
C LEU A 183 -5.57 -0.90 4.17
N LEU A 184 -5.30 -0.41 2.95
CA LEU A 184 -5.93 -0.93 1.74
C LEU A 184 -5.54 -2.39 1.45
N ALA A 185 -4.24 -2.72 1.45
CA ALA A 185 -3.77 -4.08 1.18
C ALA A 185 -4.26 -5.08 2.24
N PRO A 186 -4.19 -4.80 3.56
CA PRO A 186 -4.80 -5.64 4.58
C PRO A 186 -6.32 -5.81 4.41
N ALA A 187 -7.03 -4.76 3.98
CA ALA A 187 -8.48 -4.84 3.72
C ALA A 187 -8.84 -5.79 2.57
N ALA A 188 -7.88 -6.16 1.71
CA ALA A 188 -8.05 -7.14 0.64
C ALA A 188 -7.73 -8.58 1.08
N LEU A 189 -7.34 -8.83 2.33
CA LEU A 189 -6.96 -10.15 2.82
C LEU A 189 -8.11 -10.87 3.54
N ALA A 190 -8.28 -12.15 3.24
CA ALA A 190 -9.29 -12.99 3.90
C ALA A 190 -9.00 -13.31 5.38
N THR A 191 -7.72 -13.35 5.79
CA THR A 191 -7.26 -13.95 7.05
C THR A 191 -7.01 -12.93 8.18
N ALA A 192 -7.05 -11.64 7.88
CA ALA A 192 -6.75 -10.57 8.84
C ALA A 192 -7.67 -9.36 8.61
N PRO A 193 -8.98 -9.47 8.96
CA PRO A 193 -9.91 -8.38 8.72
C PRO A 193 -9.53 -7.15 9.55
N LEU A 194 -9.64 -5.98 8.93
CA LEU A 194 -9.43 -4.70 9.60
C LEU A 194 -10.41 -4.50 10.77
N ALA A 195 -9.94 -3.87 11.84
CA ALA A 195 -10.82 -3.40 12.91
C ALA A 195 -11.74 -2.27 12.42
N ALA A 196 -12.88 -2.06 13.09
CA ALA A 196 -13.85 -1.04 12.68
C ALA A 196 -13.26 0.38 12.53
N PRO A 197 -12.39 0.88 13.44
CA PRO A 197 -11.75 2.18 13.27
C PRO A 197 -10.87 2.28 12.01
N GLN A 198 -10.20 1.19 11.64
CA GLN A 198 -9.34 1.13 10.45
C GLN A 198 -10.17 1.15 9.17
N LYS A 199 -11.31 0.43 9.16
CA LYS A 199 -12.26 0.44 8.04
C LYS A 199 -12.83 1.84 7.82
N GLU A 200 -13.22 2.53 8.89
CA GLU A 200 -13.74 3.89 8.83
C GLU A 200 -12.68 4.88 8.33
N LEU A 201 -11.45 4.82 8.86
CA LEU A 201 -10.37 5.67 8.39
C LEU A 201 -10.05 5.43 6.92
N LEU A 202 -9.97 4.17 6.48
CA LEU A 202 -9.75 3.83 5.07
C LEU A 202 -10.87 4.41 4.18
N ALA A 203 -12.13 4.31 4.59
CA ALA A 203 -13.25 4.89 3.85
C ALA A 203 -13.14 6.42 3.71
N GLN A 204 -12.58 7.12 4.71
CA GLN A 204 -12.39 8.57 4.66
C GLN A 204 -11.17 9.01 3.85
N LEU A 205 -10.07 8.24 3.87
CA LEU A 205 -8.82 8.61 3.20
C LEU A 205 -8.74 8.15 1.74
N ALA A 206 -9.30 6.98 1.41
CA ALA A 206 -9.23 6.41 0.07
C ALA A 206 -9.72 7.36 -1.04
N PRO A 207 -10.81 8.14 -0.89
CA PRO A 207 -11.24 9.08 -1.92
C PRO A 207 -10.19 10.14 -2.27
N ALA A 208 -9.44 10.65 -1.27
CA ALA A 208 -8.38 11.62 -1.51
C ALA A 208 -7.20 10.98 -2.25
N CYS A 209 -6.80 9.76 -1.86
CA CYS A 209 -5.74 9.03 -2.56
C CYS A 209 -6.14 8.59 -3.97
N ALA A 210 -7.42 8.26 -4.20
CA ALA A 210 -7.95 7.94 -5.52
C ALA A 210 -7.88 9.16 -6.44
N ARG A 211 -8.32 10.34 -5.98
CA ARG A 211 -8.22 11.60 -6.74
C ARG A 211 -6.77 11.97 -7.08
N ALA A 212 -5.82 11.64 -6.21
CA ALA A 212 -4.40 11.84 -6.43
C ALA A 212 -3.73 10.76 -7.32
N GLY A 213 -4.48 9.76 -7.79
CA GLY A 213 -3.95 8.66 -8.60
C GLY A 213 -3.00 7.73 -7.84
N GLN A 214 -3.10 7.66 -6.51
CA GLN A 214 -2.17 6.93 -5.64
C GLN A 214 -2.72 5.59 -5.12
N LEU A 215 -3.91 5.16 -5.56
CA LEU A 215 -4.47 3.86 -5.20
C LEU A 215 -4.24 2.84 -6.33
N PRO A 216 -3.56 1.70 -6.05
CA PRO A 216 -3.45 0.62 -7.02
C PRO A 216 -4.83 0.01 -7.34
N ALA A 217 -5.20 -0.01 -8.62
CA ALA A 217 -6.51 -0.46 -9.08
C ALA A 217 -6.80 -1.93 -8.73
N ASN A 218 -5.81 -2.81 -8.95
CA ASN A 218 -5.85 -4.22 -8.58
C ASN A 218 -6.21 -4.43 -7.09
N ILE A 219 -5.57 -3.71 -6.17
CA ILE A 219 -5.86 -3.81 -4.73
C ILE A 219 -7.22 -3.22 -4.41
N LEU A 220 -7.57 -2.05 -4.97
CA LEU A 220 -8.88 -1.42 -4.75
C LEU A 220 -10.03 -2.36 -5.15
N HIS A 221 -9.93 -2.99 -6.32
CA HIS A 221 -10.92 -3.96 -6.80
C HIS A 221 -10.99 -5.20 -5.89
N ALA A 222 -9.83 -5.69 -5.41
CA ALA A 222 -9.78 -6.79 -4.45
C ALA A 222 -10.48 -6.44 -3.12
N VAL A 223 -10.30 -5.22 -2.58
CA VAL A 223 -11.01 -4.77 -1.36
C VAL A 223 -12.53 -4.70 -1.59
N VAL A 224 -12.96 -4.20 -2.75
CA VAL A 224 -14.40 -4.14 -3.10
C VAL A 224 -15.01 -5.53 -3.20
N VAL A 225 -14.28 -6.50 -3.77
CA VAL A 225 -14.71 -7.90 -3.85
C VAL A 225 -14.74 -8.57 -2.48
N GLN A 226 -13.75 -8.32 -1.63
CA GLN A 226 -13.75 -8.77 -0.24
C GLN A 226 -14.97 -8.25 0.55
N GLY A 227 -15.44 -7.03 0.22
CA GLY A 227 -16.70 -6.48 0.73
C GLY A 227 -16.60 -5.90 2.14
N ASP A 228 -15.40 -5.81 2.71
CA ASP A 228 -15.18 -5.39 4.10
C ASP A 228 -15.31 -3.87 4.31
N VAL A 229 -15.18 -3.07 3.23
CA VAL A 229 -15.31 -1.61 3.24
C VAL A 229 -16.22 -1.16 2.07
N PRO A 230 -17.56 -1.28 2.22
CA PRO A 230 -18.51 -1.06 1.11
C PRO A 230 -18.44 0.33 0.47
N ALA A 231 -18.03 1.35 1.24
CA ALA A 231 -17.88 2.72 0.78
C ALA A 231 -16.85 2.88 -0.36
N LEU A 232 -15.94 1.92 -0.55
CA LEU A 232 -14.94 1.96 -1.63
C LEU A 232 -15.50 1.53 -2.98
N ALA A 233 -16.68 0.89 -3.03
CA ALA A 233 -17.28 0.44 -4.29
C ALA A 233 -17.50 1.59 -5.29
N GLN A 234 -17.78 2.80 -4.81
CA GLN A 234 -17.96 4.00 -5.64
C GLN A 234 -16.67 4.49 -6.32
N LEU A 235 -15.50 4.05 -5.86
CA LEU A 235 -14.19 4.44 -6.39
C LEU A 235 -13.77 3.56 -7.57
N VAL A 236 -14.40 2.39 -7.74
CA VAL A 236 -14.20 1.53 -8.90
C VAL A 236 -15.12 2.01 -10.02
N GLN A 237 -14.55 2.66 -11.03
CA GLN A 237 -15.29 3.15 -12.18
C GLN A 237 -14.83 2.45 -13.45
N GLU A 238 -15.25 1.19 -13.65
CA GLU A 238 -14.95 0.50 -14.90
C GLU A 238 -16.12 -0.33 -15.43
N LYS A 239 -16.33 -0.23 -16.74
CA LYS A 239 -17.10 -1.19 -17.54
C LYS A 239 -16.15 -2.33 -17.93
N PRO A 240 -16.64 -3.59 -18.02
CA PRO A 240 -15.81 -4.70 -18.47
C PRO A 240 -15.15 -4.39 -19.81
N ALA A 241 -13.83 -4.53 -19.89
CA ALA A 241 -13.10 -4.33 -21.13
C ALA A 241 -12.80 -5.69 -21.77
N GLY A 242 -13.34 -5.92 -22.96
CA GLY A 242 -13.00 -7.08 -23.79
C GLY A 242 -14.01 -8.22 -23.81
N GLU A 243 -13.70 -9.22 -24.64
CA GLU A 243 -14.51 -10.41 -24.85
C GLU A 243 -14.35 -11.36 -23.65
N ASN A 244 -15.40 -11.48 -22.84
CA ASN A 244 -15.41 -12.37 -21.67
C ASN A 244 -15.45 -13.84 -22.12
N ALA A 245 -14.32 -14.52 -22.05
CA ALA A 245 -14.20 -15.94 -22.37
C ALA A 245 -14.07 -16.80 -21.10
N VAL A 246 -14.33 -18.10 -21.23
CA VAL A 246 -14.01 -19.07 -20.16
C VAL A 246 -12.49 -19.26 -20.14
N LEU A 247 -11.89 -19.03 -18.97
CA LEU A 247 -10.45 -19.03 -18.78
C LEU A 247 -9.98 -20.44 -18.41
N LYS A 248 -9.00 -20.96 -19.15
CA LYS A 248 -8.27 -22.17 -18.79
C LYS A 248 -7.01 -21.82 -17.99
N PRO A 249 -6.71 -22.52 -16.88
CA PRO A 249 -5.46 -22.31 -16.15
C PRO A 249 -4.25 -22.78 -16.96
N SER A 250 -3.09 -22.19 -16.68
CA SER A 250 -1.80 -22.62 -17.26
C SER A 250 -1.27 -23.87 -16.55
N ARG A 251 -1.52 -23.99 -15.24
CA ARG A 251 -1.29 -25.21 -14.45
C ARG A 251 -2.24 -25.28 -13.26
N THR A 252 -2.39 -26.46 -12.67
CA THR A 252 -3.09 -26.67 -11.39
C THR A 252 -2.11 -27.13 -10.31
N VAL A 253 -2.34 -26.68 -9.08
CA VAL A 253 -1.56 -27.04 -7.90
C VAL A 253 -2.54 -27.56 -6.85
N GLY A 254 -2.28 -28.73 -6.26
CA GLY A 254 -3.19 -29.31 -5.27
C GLY A 254 -3.04 -30.83 -5.12
N PRO A 255 -4.09 -31.51 -4.62
CA PRO A 255 -4.11 -32.96 -4.49
C PRO A 255 -4.02 -33.68 -5.86
N GLN A 256 -3.84 -34.99 -5.83
CA GLN A 256 -3.82 -35.82 -7.04
C GLN A 256 -5.09 -35.59 -7.86
N ASP A 257 -4.94 -35.54 -9.19
CA ASP A 257 -5.99 -35.26 -10.17
C ASP A 257 -6.60 -33.84 -10.12
N ALA A 258 -5.89 -32.86 -9.56
CA ALA A 258 -6.36 -31.47 -9.43
C ALA A 258 -6.77 -30.82 -10.77
N GLU A 259 -6.16 -31.22 -11.87
CA GLU A 259 -6.51 -30.78 -13.22
C GLU A 259 -7.98 -31.05 -13.60
N LYS A 260 -8.59 -32.11 -13.05
CA LYS A 260 -9.99 -32.49 -13.32
C LYS A 260 -11.01 -31.49 -12.80
N ALA A 261 -10.63 -30.61 -11.87
CA ALA A 261 -11.52 -29.58 -11.35
C ALA A 261 -11.59 -28.33 -12.26
N PHE A 262 -10.75 -28.25 -13.30
CA PHE A 262 -10.61 -27.08 -14.19
C PHE A 262 -10.57 -27.45 -15.68
N ASP A 263 -10.82 -28.71 -16.04
CA ASP A 263 -10.78 -29.20 -17.41
C ASP A 263 -12.08 -28.94 -18.20
N GLY A 264 -13.13 -28.48 -17.51
CA GLY A 264 -14.46 -28.24 -18.08
C GLY A 264 -15.35 -29.49 -18.15
N GLN A 265 -14.97 -30.59 -17.50
CA GLN A 265 -15.70 -31.85 -17.47
C GLN A 265 -16.43 -32.05 -16.14
N GLU A 266 -17.77 -32.09 -16.22
CA GLU A 266 -18.63 -32.13 -15.04
C GLU A 266 -18.61 -33.45 -14.25
N SER A 267 -18.07 -34.54 -14.81
CA SER A 267 -18.23 -35.91 -14.28
C SER A 267 -17.22 -36.32 -13.22
N THR A 268 -16.20 -35.50 -12.96
CA THR A 268 -15.09 -35.84 -12.07
C THR A 268 -15.07 -34.95 -10.83
N GLY A 269 -14.74 -35.52 -9.67
CA GLY A 269 -14.66 -34.78 -8.41
C GLY A 269 -13.31 -35.00 -7.74
N VAL A 270 -12.73 -33.93 -7.22
CA VAL A 270 -11.50 -33.94 -6.42
C VAL A 270 -11.88 -33.74 -4.96
N GLU A 271 -11.47 -34.65 -4.08
CA GLU A 271 -11.64 -34.46 -2.64
C GLU A 271 -10.58 -33.50 -2.09
N LEU A 272 -11.05 -32.45 -1.42
CA LEU A 272 -10.26 -31.48 -0.69
C LEU A 272 -10.52 -31.63 0.80
N THR A 273 -9.43 -31.67 1.57
CA THR A 273 -9.45 -31.70 3.04
C THR A 273 -8.73 -30.48 3.57
N LEU A 274 -9.27 -29.90 4.64
CA LEU A 274 -8.62 -28.78 5.33
C LEU A 274 -7.19 -29.18 5.77
N ALA A 275 -6.16 -28.46 5.34
CA ALA A 275 -4.81 -28.72 5.84
C ALA A 275 -4.71 -28.36 7.32
N THR A 276 -4.13 -29.26 8.11
CA THR A 276 -3.84 -29.03 9.53
C THR A 276 -2.44 -29.57 9.83
N PRO A 277 -1.49 -28.75 10.33
CA PRO A 277 -1.58 -27.30 10.53
C PRO A 277 -1.56 -26.51 9.21
N PRO A 278 -2.02 -25.24 9.20
CA PRO A 278 -1.77 -24.32 8.09
C PRO A 278 -0.25 -24.22 7.89
N THR A 279 0.21 -24.34 6.66
CA THR A 279 1.62 -24.20 6.32
C THR A 279 1.92 -22.73 5.97
N GLU A 280 3.19 -22.33 5.96
CA GLU A 280 3.58 -21.01 5.43
C GLU A 280 3.37 -20.91 3.90
N ARG A 281 2.99 -22.02 3.26
CA ARG A 281 2.78 -22.13 1.82
C ARG A 281 1.28 -22.18 1.54
N TRP A 282 0.70 -21.02 1.33
CA TRP A 282 -0.71 -20.84 1.02
C TRP A 282 -1.20 -21.70 -0.18
N GLU A 283 -0.36 -21.95 -1.18
CA GLU A 283 -0.64 -22.89 -2.29
C GLU A 283 -0.75 -24.36 -1.83
N LYS A 284 -0.16 -24.71 -0.69
CA LYS A 284 -0.09 -26.06 -0.12
C LYS A 284 -0.96 -26.25 1.13
N ASP A 285 -1.78 -25.26 1.50
CA ASP A 285 -2.70 -25.29 2.64
C ASP A 285 -3.97 -26.14 2.40
N GLY A 286 -3.86 -27.22 1.62
CA GLY A 286 -4.99 -28.10 1.29
C GLY A 286 -5.98 -27.46 0.31
N ALA A 287 -5.59 -26.35 -0.32
CA ALA A 287 -6.32 -25.74 -1.40
C ALA A 287 -5.99 -26.39 -2.74
N LEU A 288 -6.97 -26.41 -3.63
CA LEU A 288 -6.73 -26.63 -5.05
C LEU A 288 -6.67 -25.27 -5.74
N SER A 289 -5.56 -24.98 -6.39
CA SER A 289 -5.27 -23.70 -7.03
C SER A 289 -5.14 -23.86 -8.55
N ALA A 290 -5.86 -23.05 -9.30
CA ALA A 290 -5.66 -22.83 -10.72
C ALA A 290 -4.74 -21.62 -10.91
N VAL A 291 -3.57 -21.83 -11.53
CA VAL A 291 -2.56 -20.79 -11.73
C VAL A 291 -2.62 -20.30 -13.18
N PHE A 292 -2.53 -18.98 -13.36
CA PHE A 292 -2.58 -18.30 -14.65
C PHE A 292 -1.24 -17.61 -14.94
N GLU A 293 -0.62 -18.03 -16.03
CA GLU A 293 0.62 -17.43 -16.54
C GLU A 293 0.42 -17.09 -18.03
N PRO A 294 0.51 -15.81 -18.43
CA PRO A 294 0.57 -14.61 -17.58
C PRO A 294 -0.71 -14.46 -16.70
N PRO A 295 -0.69 -13.60 -15.66
CA PRO A 295 -1.88 -13.29 -14.85
C PRO A 295 -3.07 -12.86 -15.71
N VAL A 296 -4.27 -13.22 -15.28
CA VAL A 296 -5.51 -12.81 -15.92
C VAL A 296 -5.69 -11.32 -15.70
N HIS A 297 -5.72 -10.55 -16.79
CA HIS A 297 -5.87 -9.10 -16.71
C HIS A 297 -7.16 -8.69 -16.01
N GLN A 298 -8.28 -9.34 -16.35
CA GLN A 298 -9.59 -9.05 -15.75
C GLN A 298 -10.42 -10.32 -15.54
N LEU A 299 -10.88 -10.56 -14.32
CA LEU A 299 -11.79 -11.65 -13.95
C LEU A 299 -13.15 -11.06 -13.56
N THR A 300 -14.22 -11.45 -14.26
CA THR A 300 -15.54 -10.81 -14.17
C THR A 300 -16.60 -11.70 -13.53
N ALA A 301 -16.48 -13.02 -13.67
CA ALA A 301 -17.43 -13.96 -13.09
C ALA A 301 -16.79 -15.30 -12.72
N LEU A 302 -17.34 -15.93 -11.69
CA LEU A 302 -16.93 -17.23 -11.20
C LEU A 302 -18.16 -18.12 -11.03
N ARG A 303 -18.00 -19.40 -11.36
CA ARG A 303 -18.97 -20.44 -11.04
C ARG A 303 -18.23 -21.62 -10.42
N VAL A 304 -18.86 -22.23 -9.43
CA VAL A 304 -18.31 -23.40 -8.72
C VAL A 304 -19.36 -24.48 -8.64
N ARG A 305 -18.95 -25.73 -8.83
CA ARG A 305 -19.75 -26.90 -8.59
C ARG A 305 -19.00 -27.79 -7.61
N ALA A 306 -19.56 -27.93 -6.42
CA ALA A 306 -18.94 -28.73 -5.37
C ALA A 306 -19.98 -29.35 -4.45
N LYS A 307 -19.61 -30.39 -3.70
CA LYS A 307 -20.37 -30.96 -2.59
C LYS A 307 -19.66 -30.66 -1.27
N GLY A 308 -20.29 -29.84 -0.43
CA GLY A 308 -19.72 -29.32 0.82
C GLY A 308 -19.39 -27.82 0.76
N PRO A 309 -19.50 -27.08 1.87
CA PRO A 309 -19.26 -25.64 1.88
C PRO A 309 -17.78 -25.29 1.74
N GLY A 310 -17.50 -24.16 1.12
CA GLY A 310 -16.14 -23.67 0.94
C GLY A 310 -16.05 -22.22 0.48
N THR A 311 -14.81 -21.76 0.36
CA THR A 311 -14.47 -20.44 -0.15
C THR A 311 -13.59 -20.52 -1.38
N LEU A 312 -13.86 -19.65 -2.35
CA LEU A 312 -12.98 -19.38 -3.47
C LEU A 312 -12.27 -18.06 -3.19
N ARG A 313 -10.94 -18.09 -3.24
CA ARG A 313 -10.08 -16.91 -3.06
C ARG A 313 -9.27 -16.68 -4.31
N ALA A 314 -9.02 -15.42 -4.64
CA ALA A 314 -8.24 -15.04 -5.81
C ALA A 314 -6.92 -14.43 -5.36
N ALA A 315 -5.79 -14.96 -5.82
CA ALA A 315 -4.50 -14.32 -5.65
C ALA A 315 -4.38 -13.21 -6.70
N VAL A 316 -4.39 -11.96 -6.24
CA VAL A 316 -4.26 -10.76 -7.08
C VAL A 316 -2.85 -10.21 -6.89
N ARG A 317 -2.07 -10.21 -7.97
CA ARG A 317 -0.68 -9.76 -7.94
C ARG A 317 -0.60 -8.27 -7.58
N THR A 318 0.38 -7.91 -6.77
CA THR A 318 0.66 -6.55 -6.33
C THR A 318 2.13 -6.18 -6.55
N SER A 319 2.46 -4.91 -6.31
CA SER A 319 3.86 -4.46 -6.23
C SER A 319 4.56 -5.07 -5.02
N GLU A 320 5.89 -5.20 -5.11
CA GLU A 320 6.73 -5.78 -4.05
C GLU A 320 6.46 -5.14 -2.69
N GLY A 321 6.24 -5.97 -1.68
CA GLY A 321 6.02 -5.55 -0.29
C GLY A 321 4.59 -5.16 0.05
N LEU A 322 3.64 -5.23 -0.89
CA LEU A 322 2.22 -4.99 -0.62
C LEU A 322 1.43 -6.30 -0.48
N GLY A 323 0.90 -6.57 0.71
CA GLY A 323 0.10 -7.78 0.96
C GLY A 323 0.95 -8.95 1.46
N MET A 324 0.63 -10.16 1.00
CA MET A 324 1.35 -11.38 1.33
C MET A 324 2.47 -11.62 0.31
N ASN A 325 3.55 -12.28 0.75
CA ASN A 325 4.66 -12.67 -0.11
C ASN A 325 4.61 -14.17 -0.37
N ASP A 326 4.64 -14.56 -1.64
CA ASP A 326 4.76 -15.96 -2.03
C ASP A 326 6.23 -16.40 -2.02
N PRO A 327 6.66 -17.32 -1.14
CA PRO A 327 8.04 -17.76 -1.08
C PRO A 327 8.51 -18.49 -2.35
N ASP A 328 7.60 -19.08 -3.13
CA ASP A 328 7.99 -19.88 -4.30
C ASP A 328 8.16 -18.98 -5.55
N SER A 329 7.21 -18.08 -5.83
CA SER A 329 7.32 -17.13 -6.95
C SER A 329 8.06 -15.83 -6.63
N GLN A 330 8.35 -15.54 -5.35
CA GLN A 330 8.90 -14.26 -4.88
C GLN A 330 8.04 -13.04 -5.27
N THR A 331 6.75 -13.26 -5.51
CA THR A 331 5.80 -12.20 -5.85
C THR A 331 4.98 -11.78 -4.64
N SER A 332 4.50 -10.54 -4.66
CA SER A 332 3.56 -10.03 -3.67
C SER A 332 2.14 -10.11 -4.23
N PHE A 333 1.18 -10.46 -3.36
CA PHE A 333 -0.22 -10.58 -3.75
C PHE A 333 -1.18 -10.31 -2.58
N VAL A 334 -2.43 -10.01 -2.90
CA VAL A 334 -3.54 -10.02 -1.94
C VAL A 334 -4.49 -11.17 -2.25
N LEU A 335 -5.22 -11.65 -1.24
CA LEU A 335 -6.04 -12.85 -1.33
C LEU A 335 -7.48 -12.60 -0.84
N PRO A 336 -8.29 -11.82 -1.58
CA PRO A 336 -9.70 -11.60 -1.24
C PRO A 336 -10.51 -12.89 -1.37
N VAL A 337 -11.56 -13.00 -0.55
CA VAL A 337 -12.61 -14.00 -0.73
C VAL A 337 -13.50 -13.55 -1.87
N ALA A 338 -13.32 -14.15 -3.04
CA ALA A 338 -14.14 -13.86 -4.22
C ALA A 338 -15.53 -14.50 -4.12
N CYS A 339 -15.64 -15.63 -3.42
CA CYS A 339 -16.93 -16.29 -3.22
C CYS A 339 -16.95 -17.20 -1.98
N ARG A 340 -18.12 -17.27 -1.34
CA ARG A 340 -18.48 -18.32 -0.38
C ARG A 340 -19.62 -19.13 -0.97
N PHE A 341 -19.48 -20.45 -1.04
CA PHE A 341 -20.46 -21.35 -1.64
C PHE A 341 -20.91 -22.43 -0.65
N ARG A 342 -22.13 -22.94 -0.82
CA ARG A 342 -22.71 -23.96 0.07
C ARG A 342 -22.31 -25.37 -0.32
N GLY A 343 -21.99 -25.58 -1.60
CA GLY A 343 -21.65 -26.85 -2.20
C GLY A 343 -22.80 -27.83 -2.20
N THR A 344 -23.87 -27.47 -2.91
CA THR A 344 -25.08 -28.31 -3.03
C THR A 344 -24.95 -29.45 -4.05
N GLY A 345 -23.82 -29.53 -4.76
CA GLY A 345 -23.60 -30.40 -5.91
C GLY A 345 -24.09 -29.81 -7.24
N GLN A 346 -24.82 -28.70 -7.19
CA GLN A 346 -25.23 -27.91 -8.37
C GLN A 346 -24.26 -26.76 -8.61
N TRP A 347 -24.35 -26.15 -9.79
CA TRP A 347 -23.62 -24.93 -10.11
C TRP A 347 -24.09 -23.76 -9.24
N GLU A 348 -23.16 -23.15 -8.51
CA GLU A 348 -23.33 -21.90 -7.79
C GLU A 348 -22.59 -20.79 -8.54
N THR A 349 -23.30 -19.71 -8.87
CA THR A 349 -22.72 -18.55 -9.56
C THR A 349 -22.37 -17.47 -8.56
N CYS A 350 -21.12 -17.02 -8.60
CA CYS A 350 -20.58 -15.97 -7.77
C CYS A 350 -20.50 -14.69 -8.60
N THR A 351 -21.39 -13.74 -8.31
CA THR A 351 -21.37 -12.43 -8.95
C THR A 351 -20.37 -11.54 -8.22
N LEU A 352 -19.33 -11.10 -8.91
CA LEU A 352 -18.34 -10.21 -8.33
C LEU A 352 -18.86 -8.77 -8.35
N PRO A 353 -18.79 -8.02 -7.22
CA PRO A 353 -19.25 -6.63 -7.17
C PRO A 353 -18.36 -5.68 -7.99
N ALA A 354 -17.12 -6.09 -8.26
CA ALA A 354 -16.17 -5.45 -9.16
C ALA A 354 -15.37 -6.55 -9.88
N SER A 355 -14.80 -6.24 -11.05
CA SER A 355 -13.89 -7.19 -11.71
C SER A 355 -12.59 -7.28 -10.93
N LEU A 356 -12.07 -8.47 -10.67
CA LEU A 356 -10.71 -8.59 -10.12
C LEU A 356 -9.69 -8.37 -11.24
N LEU A 357 -8.59 -7.69 -10.94
CA LEU A 357 -7.51 -7.39 -11.89
C LEU A 357 -6.25 -8.16 -11.53
N ASP A 358 -5.41 -8.47 -12.51
CA ASP A 358 -4.10 -9.13 -12.34
C ASP A 358 -4.15 -10.39 -11.47
N VAL A 359 -5.13 -11.26 -11.74
CA VAL A 359 -5.35 -12.51 -10.98
C VAL A 359 -4.37 -13.57 -11.45
N GLU A 360 -3.46 -13.98 -10.58
CA GLU A 360 -2.46 -15.01 -10.89
C GLU A 360 -2.90 -16.41 -10.47
N ALA A 361 -3.79 -16.53 -9.48
CA ALA A 361 -4.35 -17.82 -9.10
C ALA A 361 -5.78 -17.73 -8.55
N LEU A 362 -6.54 -18.81 -8.70
CA LEU A 362 -7.82 -19.03 -8.04
C LEU A 362 -7.75 -20.30 -7.20
N SER A 363 -7.95 -20.15 -5.90
CA SER A 363 -7.77 -21.22 -4.92
C SER A 363 -9.07 -21.53 -4.20
N VAL A 364 -9.42 -22.81 -4.13
CA VAL A 364 -10.62 -23.31 -3.44
C VAL A 364 -10.23 -23.95 -2.11
N PHE A 365 -10.88 -23.51 -1.04
CA PHE A 365 -10.66 -23.97 0.33
C PHE A 365 -11.95 -24.57 0.91
N PRO A 366 -11.90 -25.76 1.54
CA PRO A 366 -13.01 -26.27 2.34
C PRO A 366 -13.26 -25.36 3.55
N ASP A 367 -14.53 -25.09 3.90
CA ASP A 367 -14.85 -24.32 5.11
C ASP A 367 -14.74 -25.19 6.38
N LYS A 368 -15.20 -26.45 6.29
CA LYS A 368 -15.16 -27.44 7.37
C LYS A 368 -15.05 -28.86 6.78
N GLY A 369 -14.23 -29.70 7.38
CA GLY A 369 -14.17 -31.13 7.05
C GLY A 369 -13.67 -31.39 5.62
N LYS A 370 -14.51 -32.06 4.82
CA LYS A 370 -14.24 -32.45 3.44
C LYS A 370 -15.11 -31.69 2.45
N LEU A 371 -14.57 -31.44 1.27
CA LEU A 371 -15.22 -30.83 0.13
C LEU A 371 -14.93 -31.69 -1.10
N THR A 372 -15.94 -32.02 -1.91
CA THR A 372 -15.70 -32.60 -3.24
C THR A 372 -15.90 -31.52 -4.29
N LEU A 373 -14.81 -31.04 -4.88
CA LEU A 373 -14.83 -30.05 -5.95
C LEU A 373 -15.00 -30.76 -7.29
N SER A 374 -16.09 -30.51 -7.99
CA SER A 374 -16.31 -31.07 -9.32
C SER A 374 -15.74 -30.17 -10.40
N GLU A 375 -16.06 -28.88 -10.36
CA GLU A 375 -15.63 -27.95 -11.41
C GLU A 375 -15.60 -26.50 -10.92
N VAL A 376 -14.66 -25.73 -11.46
CA VAL A 376 -14.60 -24.27 -11.33
C VAL A 376 -14.48 -23.66 -12.72
N ALA A 377 -15.41 -22.76 -13.05
CA ALA A 377 -15.38 -21.99 -14.28
C ALA A 377 -15.13 -20.50 -13.97
N ALA A 378 -14.02 -19.99 -14.48
CA ALA A 378 -13.65 -18.57 -14.42
C ALA A 378 -13.95 -17.90 -15.77
N ARG A 379 -14.49 -16.68 -15.74
CA ARG A 379 -14.72 -15.87 -16.94
C ARG A 379 -14.04 -14.52 -16.83
N GLY A 380 -13.42 -14.10 -17.92
CA GLY A 380 -12.68 -12.85 -17.94
C GLY A 380 -11.93 -12.61 -19.26
N ALA A 381 -11.00 -11.67 -19.22
CA ALA A 381 -10.10 -11.33 -20.30
C ALA A 381 -8.64 -11.56 -19.86
N ARG A 382 -7.84 -12.12 -20.76
CA ARG A 382 -6.40 -12.31 -20.58
C ARG A 382 -5.62 -11.13 -21.10
#